data_AF-A0A2G2G302-F1
#
_entry.id   AF-A0A2G2G302-F1
#
_cell.length_a   1.000
_cell.length_b   1.000
_cell.length_c   1.000
_cell.angle_alpha   90.00
_cell.angle_beta   90.00
_cell.angle_gamma   90.00
#
_symmetry.space_group_name_H-M   'P 1'
#
loop_
_entity.id
_entity.type
_entity.pdbx_description
1 polymer ?
#
loop_
_entity_poly.entity_id
_entity_poly.type
_entity_poly.pdbx_seq_one_letter_code
_entity_poly.pdbx_strand_id
1 'polypeptide(L)' 'MDLSKSLRLAIAGKGVKHKDLAKQLGTTSQQVSNWIKSGAIKQSSIVSICKAFDMSVSEFIALGE' A
#
# COMPACT_ATOMS: atom_id res chain seq x y z
N MET A 1 -10.81 2.24 -10.04
CA MET A 1 -9.75 1.44 -9.38
C MET A 1 -9.07 2.32 -8.35
N ASP A 2 -9.44 2.16 -7.09
CA ASP A 2 -9.01 3.06 -6.02
C ASP A 2 -7.80 2.46 -5.28
N LEU A 3 -6.59 2.80 -5.71
CA LEU A 3 -5.33 2.34 -5.09
C LEU A 3 -5.20 2.77 -3.63
N SER A 4 -5.77 3.92 -3.27
CA SER A 4 -5.92 4.43 -1.91
C SER A 4 -6.75 3.48 -1.03
N LYS A 5 -7.87 2.97 -1.57
CA LYS A 5 -8.75 1.99 -0.92
C LYS A 5 -8.04 0.64 -0.80
N SER A 6 -7.43 0.16 -1.88
CA SER A 6 -6.59 -1.05 -1.87
C SER A 6 -5.53 -1.00 -0.76
N LEU A 7 -4.78 0.11 -0.68
CA LEU A 7 -3.73 0.28 0.30
C LEU A 7 -4.28 0.27 1.74
N ARG A 8 -5.39 0.98 1.99
CA ARG A 8 -6.05 0.96 3.32
C ARG A 8 -6.50 -0.44 3.72
N LEU A 9 -7.11 -1.18 2.81
CA LEU A 9 -7.61 -2.53 3.07
C LEU A 9 -6.46 -3.52 3.28
N ALA A 10 -5.40 -3.43 2.49
CA ALA A 10 -4.21 -4.27 2.66
C ALA A 10 -3.55 -4.03 4.04
N ILE A 11 -3.40 -2.76 4.43
CA ILE A 11 -2.88 -2.36 5.75
C ILE A 11 -3.76 -2.91 6.88
N ALA A 12 -5.08 -2.76 6.75
CA ALA A 12 -6.03 -3.24 7.74
C ALA A 12 -6.02 -4.78 7.84
N GLY A 13 -6.01 -5.48 6.71
CA GLY A 13 -6.03 -6.95 6.65
C GLY A 13 -4.75 -7.59 7.18
N LYS A 14 -3.60 -6.95 7.01
CA LYS A 14 -2.30 -7.43 7.53
C LYS A 14 -1.99 -6.89 8.93
N GLY A 15 -2.81 -6.00 9.49
CA GLY A 15 -2.61 -5.41 10.81
C GLY A 15 -1.35 -4.55 10.95
N VAL A 16 -0.80 -4.05 9.84
CA VAL A 16 0.47 -3.32 9.83
C VAL A 16 0.22 -1.84 10.11
N LYS A 17 1.06 -1.20 10.92
CA LYS A 17 0.97 0.27 11.13
C LYS A 17 1.64 0.99 9.96
N HIS A 18 1.14 2.18 9.60
CA HIS A 18 1.73 3.00 8.52
C HIS A 18 3.24 3.25 8.68
N LYS A 19 3.70 3.45 9.92
CA LYS A 19 5.12 3.66 10.24
C LYS A 19 5.96 2.40 10.00
N ASP A 20 5.39 1.23 10.27
CA ASP A 20 6.07 -0.05 10.06
C ASP A 20 6.14 -0.38 8.57
N LEU A 21 5.03 -0.21 7.86
CA LEU A 21 4.99 -0.32 6.40
C LEU A 21 6.00 0.62 5.74
N ALA A 22 6.06 1.88 6.16
CA ALA A 22 7.03 2.83 5.65
C ALA A 22 8.47 2.35 5.86
N LYS A 23 8.77 1.80 7.04
CA LYS A 23 10.08 1.23 7.37
C LYS A 23 10.42 0.02 6.49
N GLN A 24 9.47 -0.90 6.28
CA GLN A 24 9.66 -2.06 5.40
C GLN A 24 9.88 -1.66 3.94
N LEU A 25 9.20 -0.61 3.49
CA LEU A 25 9.30 -0.10 2.12
C LEU A 25 10.49 0.85 1.90
N GLY A 26 11.26 1.17 2.96
CA GLY A 26 12.34 2.16 2.87
C GLY A 26 11.85 3.57 2.52
N THR A 27 10.61 3.91 2.87
CA THR A 27 9.99 5.21 2.61
C THR A 27 9.58 5.90 3.93
N THR A 28 8.98 7.09 3.85
CA THR A 28 8.50 7.83 5.01
C THR A 28 7.02 7.59 5.26
N SER A 29 6.60 7.65 6.53
CA SER A 29 5.18 7.54 6.91
C SER A 29 4.29 8.58 6.22
N GLN A 30 4.86 9.74 5.91
CA GLN A 30 4.20 10.82 5.19
C GLN A 30 3.95 10.45 3.73
N GLN A 31 4.91 9.75 3.11
CA GLN A 31 4.79 9.20 1.77
C GLN A 31 3.63 8.17 1.68
N VAL A 32 3.53 7.28 2.66
CA VAL A 32 2.40 6.34 2.80
C VAL A 32 1.08 7.07 2.99
N SER A 33 1.06 8.09 3.84
CA SER A 33 -0.15 8.91 4.05
C SER A 33 -0.56 9.66 2.79
N ASN A 34 0.40 10.13 2.00
CA ASN A 34 0.14 10.78 0.73
C ASN A 34 -0.46 9.81 -0.29
N TRP A 35 0.03 8.57 -0.37
CA TRP A 35 -0.58 7.52 -1.20
C TRP A 35 -2.04 7.26 -0.83
N ILE A 36 -2.31 7.16 0.48
CA ILE A 36 -3.67 6.92 0.98
C ILE A 36 -4.61 8.09 0.65
N LYS A 37 -4.12 9.34 0.69
CA LYS A 37 -4.93 10.53 0.41
C LYS A 37 -5.09 10.83 -1.08
N SER A 38 -4.01 10.70 -1.84
CA SER A 38 -3.94 11.11 -3.24
C SER A 38 -4.32 9.99 -4.21
N GLY A 39 -4.21 8.71 -3.81
CA GLY A 39 -4.38 7.55 -4.70
C GLY A 39 -3.26 7.38 -5.73
N ALA A 40 -2.37 8.38 -5.88
CA ALA A 40 -1.26 8.36 -6.82
C ALA A 40 -0.09 7.54 -6.26
N ILE A 41 -0.06 6.24 -6.56
CA ILE A 41 1.02 5.33 -6.18
C ILE A 41 1.78 4.93 -7.45
N LYS A 42 3.10 5.09 -7.46
CA LYS A 42 3.94 4.64 -8.59
C LYS A 42 3.93 3.12 -8.65
N GLN A 43 3.97 2.55 -9.85
CA GLN A 43 4.02 1.10 -10.05
C GLN A 43 5.15 0.43 -9.25
N SER A 44 6.34 1.03 -9.22
CA SER A 44 7.47 0.51 -8.42
C SER A 44 7.13 0.41 -6.92
N SER A 45 6.41 1.39 -6.37
CA SER A 45 5.94 1.35 -4.99
C SER A 45 4.84 0.32 -4.77
N ILE A 46 3.93 0.14 -5.74
CA ILE A 46 2.91 -0.92 -5.69
C ILE A 46 3.58 -2.29 -5.61
N VAL A 47 4.59 -2.55 -6.43
CA VAL A 47 5.35 -3.82 -6.39
C VAL A 47 6.02 -4.03 -5.02
N SER A 48 6.63 -2.99 -4.45
CA SER A 48 7.23 -3.06 -3.10
C SER A 48 6.18 -3.30 -2.01
N ILE A 49 5.03 -2.64 -2.10
CA ILE A 49 3.89 -2.83 -1.18
C ILE A 49 3.37 -4.27 -1.26
N CYS A 50 3.18 -4.78 -2.47
CA CYS A 50 2.74 -6.16 -2.72
C CYS A 50 3.75 -7.17 -2.16
N LYS A 51 5.05 -6.93 -2.34
CA LYS A 51 6.11 -7.74 -1.71
C LYS A 51 6.06 -7.68 -0.18
N ALA A 52 5.90 -6.48 0.40
CA ALA A 52 5.84 -6.32 1.87
C ALA A 52 4.61 -7.04 2.48
N PHE A 53 3.51 -7.09 1.74
CA PHE A 53 2.30 -7.78 2.16
C PHE A 53 2.23 -9.25 1.76
N ASP A 54 3.24 -9.77 1.05
CA ASP A 54 3.23 -11.12 0.48
C ASP A 54 1.94 -11.39 -0.31
N MET A 55 1.64 -10.49 -1.25
CA MET A 55 0.45 -10.57 -2.08
C MET A 55 0.76 -10.20 -3.53
N SER A 56 -0.07 -10.67 -4.47
CA SER A 56 0.05 -10.33 -5.89
C SER A 56 -0.49 -8.93 -6.18
N VAL A 57 0.01 -8.30 -7.24
CA VAL A 57 -0.51 -7.00 -7.71
C VAL A 57 -2.01 -7.12 -8.04
N SER A 58 -2.44 -8.20 -8.68
CA SER A 58 -3.86 -8.41 -8.98
C SER A 58 -4.73 -8.46 -7.72
N GLU A 59 -4.29 -9.15 -6.67
CA GLU A 59 -4.97 -9.22 -5.37
C GLU A 59 -5.07 -7.82 -4.75
N PHE A 60 -3.97 -7.06 -4.79
CA PHE A 60 -3.94 -5.70 -4.28
C PHE A 60 -4.92 -4.79 -5.03
N ILE A 61 -4.98 -4.91 -6.35
CA ILE A 61 -5.90 -4.14 -7.19
C ILE A 61 -7.35 -4.51 -6.88
N ALA A 62 -7.66 -5.80 -6.75
CA ALA A 62 -9.01 -6.30 -6.46
C ALA A 62 -9.58 -5.78 -5.13
N LEU A 63 -8.73 -5.47 -4.14
CA LEU A 63 -9.19 -4.83 -2.90
C LEU A 63 -9.84 -3.44 -3.14
N GLY A 64 -9.40 -2.72 -4.16
CA GLY A 64 -9.83 -1.36 -4.47
C GLY A 64 -10.86 -1.26 -5.58
N GLU A 65 -11.32 -2.41 -6.10
CA GLU A 65 -12.52 -2.50 -6.94
C GLU A 65 -13.81 -2.20 -6.14
#